data_AF-A0A6I1ZTD4-F1
#
_entry.id   AF-A0A6I1ZTD4-F1
#
_cell.length_a   1.000
_cell.length_b   1.000
_cell.length_c   1.000
_cell.angle_alpha   90.00
_cell.angle_beta   90.00
_cell.angle_gamma   90.00
#
_symmetry.space_group_name_H-M   'P 1'
#
loop_
_entity.id
_entity.type
_entity.pdbx_description
1 polymer ?
#
loop_
_entity_poly.entity_id
_entity_poly.type
_entity_poly.pdbx_seq_one_letter_code
_entity_poly.pdbx_strand_id
1 'polypeptide(L)' 'GEVIEPLTPSGVIRIEGEYWKAKSVAGNVSAGQEVEILDLKKHVLGVRKKQ' A
#
# COMPACT_ATOMS: atom_id res chain seq x y z
N GLY A 1 3.10 6.33 0.03
CA GLY A 1 2.33 5.97 1.23
C GLY A 1 3.17 5.11 2.13
N GLU A 2 2.95 5.19 3.44
CA GLU A 2 3.61 4.34 4.43
C GLU A 2 2.73 3.11 4.69
N VAL A 3 3.30 1.91 4.73
CA VAL A 3 2.55 0.70 5.07
C VAL A 3 2.31 0.65 6.58
N ILE A 4 1.03 0.59 6.98
CA ILE A 4 0.63 0.47 8.39
C ILE A 4 0.33 -0.98 8.74
N GLU A 5 -0.43 -1.67 7.88
CA GLU A 5 -0.65 -3.11 7.97
C GLU A 5 0.02 -3.80 6.79
N PRO A 6 0.74 -4.93 7.00
CA PRO A 6 1.47 -5.61 5.94
C PRO A 6 0.62 -5.89 4.70
N LEU A 7 1.19 -5.68 3.51
CA LEU A 7 0.54 -5.96 2.24
C LEU A 7 0.86 -7.40 1.81
N THR A 8 -0.07 -8.34 2.06
CA THR A 8 0.09 -9.78 1.71
C THR A 8 -1.16 -10.41 1.06
N PRO A 9 -1.51 -10.05 -0.19
CA PRO A 9 -1.02 -8.91 -0.96
C PRO A 9 -1.73 -7.61 -0.56
N SER A 10 -2.81 -7.69 0.23
CA SER A 10 -3.59 -6.53 0.67
C SER A 10 -3.29 -6.17 2.12
N GLY A 11 -3.47 -4.90 2.45
CA GLY A 11 -3.35 -4.37 3.79
C GLY A 11 -3.73 -2.88 3.79
N VAL A 12 -3.15 -2.11 4.70
CA VAL A 12 -3.48 -0.71 4.92
C VAL A 12 -2.24 0.15 4.80
N ILE A 13 -2.36 1.25 4.06
CA ILE A 13 -1.34 2.29 3.97
C ILE A 13 -1.87 3.61 4.50
N ARG A 14 -0.96 4.52 4.86
CA ARG A 14 -1.24 5.89 5.21
C ARG A 14 -0.69 6.85 4.16
N ILE A 15 -1.52 7.80 3.74
CA ILE A 15 -1.16 8.90 2.83
C ILE A 15 -1.68 10.18 3.48
N GLU A 16 -0.77 11.10 3.83
CA GLU A 16 -1.13 12.42 4.40
C GLU A 16 -2.11 12.36 5.60
N GLY A 17 -1.98 11.31 6.42
CA GLY A 17 -2.84 11.10 7.59
C GLY A 17 -4.12 10.29 7.34
N GLU A 18 -4.48 10.04 6.08
CA GLU A 18 -5.60 9.18 5.71
C GLU A 18 -5.19 7.72 5.57
N TYR A 19 -6.07 6.82 6.00
CA TYR A 19 -5.88 5.37 5.94
C TYR A 19 -6.60 4.81 4.72
N TRP A 20 -5.87 4.05 3.91
CA TRP A 20 -6.36 3.51 2.65
C TRP A 20 -6.13 2.01 2.55
N LYS A 21 -7.12 1.28 2.03
CA LYS A 21 -6.93 -0.10 1.61
C LYS A 21 -6.01 -0.12 0.39
N ALA A 22 -4.99 -0.97 0.44
CA ALA A 22 -4.06 -1.13 -0.66
C ALA A 22 -3.80 -2.59 -0.96
N LYS A 23 -3.40 -2.86 -2.19
CA LYS A 23 -2.94 -4.15 -2.68
C LYS A 23 -1.58 -3.99 -3.34
N SER A 24 -0.57 -4.68 -2.82
CA SER A 24 0.71 -4.82 -3.47
C SER A 24 0.55 -5.56 -4.79
N VAL A 25 1.07 -4.96 -5.87
CA VAL A 25 1.12 -5.59 -7.20
C VAL A 25 2.39 -6.42 -7.39
N ALA A 26 3.37 -6.31 -6.48
CA ALA A 26 4.65 -6.99 -6.56
C ALA A 26 5.18 -7.36 -5.17
N GLY A 27 5.11 -8.66 -4.86
CA GLY A 27 5.62 -9.21 -3.59
C GLY A 27 4.88 -8.72 -2.34
N ASN A 28 5.38 -9.13 -1.18
CA ASN A 28 4.86 -8.70 0.11
C ASN A 28 5.60 -7.44 0.57
N VAL A 29 4.90 -6.57 1.29
CA VAL A 29 5.48 -5.35 1.87
C VAL A 29 5.18 -5.29 3.35
N SER A 30 6.21 -5.18 4.18
CA SER A 30 6.06 -5.12 5.64
C SER A 30 5.60 -3.73 6.10
N ALA A 31 5.03 -3.67 7.30
CA ALA A 31 4.74 -2.39 7.96
C ALA A 31 5.99 -1.51 8.11
N GLY A 32 5.81 -0.19 8.05
CA GLY A 32 6.85 0.83 8.09
C GLY A 32 7.59 1.05 6.76
N GLN A 33 7.34 0.25 5.73
CA GLN A 33 7.96 0.46 4.41
C GLN A 33 7.20 1.49 3.58
N GLU A 34 7.91 2.20 2.71
CA GLU A 34 7.29 3.11 1.74
C GLU A 34 6.85 2.39 0.46
N VAL A 35 5.71 2.82 -0.05
CA VAL A 35 5.16 2.38 -1.34
C VAL A 35 4.80 3.58 -2.22
N GLU A 36 4.82 3.36 -3.52
CA GLU A 36 4.25 4.27 -4.52
C GLU A 36 2.89 3.76 -4.99
N ILE A 37 1.99 4.71 -5.26
CA ILE A 37 0.65 4.42 -5.77
C ILE A 37 0.72 4.31 -7.29
N LEU A 38 0.14 3.25 -7.84
CA LEU A 38 0.12 2.96 -9.27
C LEU A 38 -1.27 3.14 -9.87
N ASP A 39 -2.31 2.65 -9.18
CA ASP A 39 -3.70 2.77 -9.63
C ASP A 39 -4.69 2.84 -8.46
N LEU A 40 -5.94 3.21 -8.77
CA LEU A 40 -7.08 3.14 -7.86
C LEU A 40 -8.19 2.34 -8.54
N LYS A 41 -8.57 1.21 -7.93
CA LYS A 41 -9.64 0.33 -8.42
C LYS A 41 -10.61 0.03 -7.29
N LYS A 42 -11.88 0.42 -7.46
CA LYS A 42 -12.96 0.14 -6.50
C LYS A 42 -12.59 0.49 -5.04
N HIS A 43 -12.00 1.67 -4.82
CA HIS A 43 -11.55 2.15 -3.50
C HIS A 43 -10.38 1.35 -2.89
N VAL A 44 -9.63 0.61 -3.70
CA VAL A 44 -8.39 -0.06 -3.30
C VAL A 44 -7.25 0.49 -4.17
N LEU A 45 -6.18 0.92 -3.51
CA LEU A 45 -4.98 1.41 -4.18
C LEU A 45 -4.08 0.25 -4.61
N GLY A 46 -3.74 0.16 -5.89
CA GLY A 46 -2.64 -0.70 -6.34
C GLY A 46 -1.32 -0.01 -6.05
N VAL A 47 -0.41 -0.71 -5.37
CA VAL A 47 0.86 -0.13 -4.92
C VAL A 47 2.03 -1.08 -5.17
N ARG A 48 3.25 -0.54 -5.23
CA ARG A 48 4.49 -1.33 -5.14
C ARG A 48 5.46 -0.69 -4.16
N LYS A 49 6.36 -1.50 -3.61
CA LYS A 49 7.44 -1.03 -2.73
C LYS A 49 8.33 -0.05 -3.49
N LYS A 50 8.63 1.11 -2.88
CA LYS A 50 9.67 2.01 -3.39
C LYS A 50 11.05 1.39 -3.22
N GLN A 51 11.92 1.57 -4.23
CA GLN A 51 13.34 1.22 -4.14
C GLN A 51 14.10 2.23 -3.26
#